data_AF-A0A9W4EWQ3-F1
#
_entry.id   AF-A0A9W4EWQ3-F1
#
_cell.length_a   1.000
_cell.length_b   1.000
_cell.length_c   1.000
_cell.angle_alpha   90.00
_cell.angle_beta   90.00
_cell.angle_gamma   90.00
#
_symmetry.space_group_name_H-M   'P 1'
#
loop_
_entity.id
_entity.type
_entity.pdbx_description
1 polymer ?
#
loop_
_entity_poly.entity_id
_entity_poly.type
_entity_poly.pdbx_seq_one_letter_code
_entity_poly.pdbx_strand_id
1 'polypeptide(L)'
;MPTGYTSDIYEGQEVSGKDFVLKCARAFGALVQMRDEPLNTPIPDELKPTSYHLESIKQDEEQLKNYRNMSLEEAEKQAENDYLLSVSNAHEQRKRALEMKARYEKTLNEVKAWSIPSSEHKELKEFAIKQLEESIQWDCNLKFCDPDSVVKLSPEEWLERKIAMCEKNIKYHREEHEKELERVNLRNKWIKQLRDSLEN
;
A
#
# COMPACT_ATOMS: atom_id res chain seq x y z
N MET A 1 1.24 -7.20 -3.85
CA MET A 1 1.47 -7.18 -2.38
C MET A 1 2.36 -8.37 -2.11
N PRO A 2 3.58 -8.15 -1.58
CA PRO A 2 4.53 -9.24 -1.38
C PRO A 2 4.00 -10.20 -0.33
N THR A 3 4.35 -11.48 -0.44
CA THR A 3 4.08 -12.44 0.63
C THR A 3 5.13 -12.24 1.73
N GLY A 4 4.88 -12.79 2.92
CA GLY A 4 5.88 -12.78 3.99
C GLY A 4 7.23 -13.40 3.58
N TYR A 5 7.26 -14.20 2.50
CA TYR A 5 8.48 -14.79 1.95
C TYR A 5 9.21 -13.82 1.02
N THR A 6 8.50 -13.03 0.22
CA THR A 6 9.09 -12.14 -0.81
C THR A 6 9.32 -10.70 -0.38
N SER A 7 8.92 -10.32 0.85
CA SER A 7 9.14 -8.99 1.45
C SER A 7 10.55 -8.44 1.23
N ASP A 8 11.58 -9.24 1.48
CA ASP A 8 12.97 -8.78 1.48
C ASP A 8 13.43 -8.44 0.05
N ILE A 9 13.00 -9.24 -0.93
CA ILE A 9 13.28 -9.00 -2.37
C ILE A 9 12.54 -7.75 -2.85
N TYR A 10 11.28 -7.61 -2.43
CA TYR A 10 10.43 -6.46 -2.71
C TYR A 10 11.07 -5.15 -2.21
N GLU A 11 11.52 -5.14 -0.95
CA GLU A 11 12.17 -4.00 -0.30
C GLU A 11 13.57 -3.67 -0.83
N GLY A 12 14.12 -4.51 -1.71
CA GLY A 12 15.40 -4.25 -2.37
C GLY A 12 16.61 -4.88 -1.69
N GLN A 13 16.40 -5.80 -0.75
CA GLN A 13 17.49 -6.54 -0.12
C GLN A 13 18.07 -7.57 -1.10
N GLU A 14 19.37 -7.82 -0.98
CA GLU A 14 19.99 -8.94 -1.70
C GLU A 14 19.62 -10.26 -1.02
N VAL A 15 18.88 -11.10 -1.75
CA VAL A 15 18.47 -12.42 -1.29
C VAL A 15 19.01 -13.46 -2.26
N SER A 16 19.77 -14.42 -1.74
CA SER A 16 20.19 -15.58 -2.56
C SER A 16 19.06 -16.60 -2.66
N GLY A 17 19.06 -17.41 -3.72
CA GLY A 17 18.11 -18.52 -3.88
C GLY A 17 18.18 -19.50 -2.70
N LYS A 18 19.35 -19.66 -2.07
CA LYS A 18 19.52 -20.46 -0.86
C LYS A 18 18.74 -19.85 0.32
N ASP A 19 18.93 -18.57 0.60
CA ASP A 19 18.27 -17.88 1.72
C ASP A 19 16.76 -17.86 1.52
N PHE A 20 16.32 -17.66 0.28
CA PHE A 20 14.91 -17.71 -0.08
C PHE A 20 14.30 -19.10 0.14
N VAL A 21 14.95 -20.17 -0.30
CA VAL A 21 14.48 -21.55 -0.07
C VAL A 21 14.39 -21.87 1.42
N LEU A 22 15.37 -21.42 2.23
CA LEU A 22 15.32 -21.58 3.70
C LEU A 22 14.15 -20.82 4.32
N LYS A 23 13.82 -19.63 3.80
CA LYS A 23 12.65 -18.86 4.24
C LYS A 23 11.34 -19.58 3.88
N CYS A 24 11.24 -20.12 2.66
CA CYS A 24 10.10 -20.93 2.24
C CYS A 24 9.96 -22.24 3.05
N ALA A 25 11.06 -22.83 3.51
CA ALA A 25 11.03 -24.02 4.36
C ALA A 25 10.30 -23.79 5.69
N ARG A 26 10.17 -22.53 6.17
CA ARG A 26 9.36 -22.19 7.35
C ARG A 26 7.86 -22.49 7.16
N ALA A 27 7.40 -22.61 5.91
CA ALA A 27 6.04 -23.03 5.57
C ALA A 27 5.82 -24.55 5.66
N PHE A 28 6.88 -25.33 5.87
CA PHE A 28 6.85 -26.79 5.83
C PHE A 28 7.36 -27.38 7.17
N GLY A 29 6.61 -28.31 7.76
CA GLY A 29 7.06 -29.10 8.92
C GLY A 29 7.40 -28.29 10.19
N ALA A 30 8.58 -28.55 10.76
CA ALA A 30 8.98 -28.26 12.15
C ALA A 30 9.10 -26.78 12.56
N LEU A 31 8.86 -25.82 11.66
CA LEU A 31 9.16 -24.39 11.88
C LEU A 31 7.90 -23.50 11.96
N VAL A 32 6.70 -24.09 11.97
CA VAL A 32 5.41 -23.37 11.97
C VAL A 32 5.07 -22.68 13.32
N GLN A 33 5.76 -23.03 14.41
CA GLN A 33 5.39 -22.66 15.79
C GLN A 33 5.91 -21.30 16.28
N MET A 34 6.59 -20.51 15.44
CA MET A 34 7.32 -19.30 15.89
C MET A 34 6.61 -17.97 15.55
N ARG A 35 5.29 -17.96 15.37
CA ARG A 35 4.63 -16.88 14.62
C ARG A 35 4.17 -15.64 15.42
N ASP A 36 3.61 -15.74 16.62
CA ASP A 36 2.81 -14.63 17.20
C ASP A 36 2.94 -14.67 18.76
N GLU A 37 3.41 -13.67 19.54
CA GLU A 37 2.69 -12.46 20.03
C GLU A 37 3.43 -11.78 21.22
N PRO A 38 3.15 -10.48 21.50
CA PRO A 38 3.04 -10.01 22.89
C PRO A 38 1.65 -9.40 23.22
N LEU A 39 1.08 -9.84 24.35
CA LEU A 39 -0.31 -9.59 24.83
C LEU A 39 -0.48 -8.35 25.75
N ASN A 40 0.56 -7.55 25.96
CA ASN A 40 0.59 -6.56 27.05
C ASN A 40 0.22 -5.13 26.66
N THR A 41 -0.56 -4.93 25.58
CA THR A 41 -1.02 -3.59 25.22
C THR A 41 -2.17 -3.18 26.16
N PRO A 42 -2.01 -2.15 27.00
CA PRO A 42 -3.06 -1.71 27.91
C PRO A 42 -4.26 -1.16 27.12
N ILE A 43 -5.45 -1.56 27.52
CA ILE A 43 -6.70 -1.06 26.94
C ILE A 43 -6.92 0.36 27.48
N PRO A 44 -6.99 1.40 26.61
CA PRO A 44 -7.18 2.78 27.05
C PRO A 44 -8.54 2.98 27.72
N ASP A 45 -8.61 3.94 28.65
CA ASP A 45 -9.84 4.25 29.41
C ASP A 45 -10.94 4.90 28.53
N GLU A 46 -10.53 5.66 27.51
CA GLU A 46 -11.41 6.31 26.55
C GLU A 46 -10.70 6.46 25.20
N LEU A 47 -11.44 6.22 24.12
CA LEU A 47 -11.00 6.54 22.76
C LEU A 47 -11.52 7.93 22.37
N LYS A 48 -10.68 8.71 21.70
CA LYS A 48 -11.05 10.01 21.14
C LYS A 48 -11.06 9.93 19.60
N PRO A 49 -12.00 10.59 18.92
CA PRO A 49 -11.94 10.72 17.47
C PRO A 49 -10.70 11.52 17.08
N THR A 50 -10.11 11.17 15.95
CA THR A 50 -8.95 11.86 15.40
C THR A 50 -9.37 13.18 14.75
N SER A 51 -8.46 14.16 14.72
CA SER A 51 -8.70 15.43 13.99
C SER A 51 -8.49 15.29 12.48
N TYR A 52 -7.99 14.14 12.01
CA TYR A 52 -7.58 13.92 10.62
C TYR A 52 -8.67 14.30 9.60
N HIS A 53 -9.88 13.73 9.73
CA HIS A 53 -10.95 14.01 8.77
C HIS A 53 -11.40 15.48 8.79
N LEU A 54 -11.41 16.13 9.96
CA LEU A 54 -11.76 17.55 10.08
C LEU A 54 -10.68 18.46 9.46
N GLU A 55 -9.41 18.13 9.65
CA GLU A 55 -8.30 18.85 9.05
C GLU A 55 -8.29 18.68 7.52
N SER A 56 -8.53 17.46 7.01
CA SER A 56 -8.65 17.21 5.57
C SER A 56 -9.81 17.96 4.94
N ILE A 57 -10.99 18.01 5.58
CA ILE A 57 -12.13 18.81 5.09
C ILE A 57 -11.73 20.28 4.94
N LYS A 58 -11.08 20.88 5.95
CA LYS A 58 -10.66 22.28 5.90
C LYS A 58 -9.69 22.54 4.76
N GLN A 59 -8.72 21.65 4.58
CA GLN A 59 -7.74 21.74 3.50
C GLN A 59 -8.42 21.65 2.12
N ASP A 60 -9.32 20.68 1.92
CA ASP A 60 -10.04 20.54 0.65
C ASP A 60 -11.00 21.71 0.39
N GLU A 61 -11.63 22.29 1.42
CA GLU A 61 -12.48 23.49 1.30
C GLU A 61 -11.68 24.73 0.89
N GLU A 62 -10.49 24.91 1.46
CA GLU A 62 -9.57 25.98 1.05
C GLU A 62 -9.09 25.80 -0.39
N GLN A 63 -8.70 24.58 -0.76
CA GLN A 63 -8.27 24.27 -2.13
C GLN A 63 -9.42 24.44 -3.14
N LEU A 64 -10.63 23.99 -2.81
CA LEU A 64 -11.81 24.18 -3.64
C LEU A 64 -12.08 25.66 -3.90
N LYS A 65 -11.95 26.50 -2.85
CA LYS A 65 -12.06 27.96 -3.00
C LYS A 65 -10.97 28.50 -3.92
N ASN A 66 -9.72 28.04 -3.77
CA ASN A 66 -8.63 28.48 -4.63
C ASN A 66 -8.87 28.10 -6.10
N TYR A 67 -9.23 26.85 -6.38
CA TYR A 67 -9.52 26.38 -7.74
C TYR A 67 -10.70 27.12 -8.38
N ARG A 68 -11.78 27.37 -7.64
CA ARG A 68 -12.94 28.13 -8.17
C ARG A 68 -12.62 29.58 -8.51
N ASN A 69 -11.56 30.16 -7.93
CA ASN A 69 -11.13 31.52 -8.20
C ASN A 69 -9.88 31.60 -9.08
N MET A 70 -9.36 30.45 -9.52
CA MET A 70 -8.15 30.37 -10.34
C MET A 70 -8.44 30.80 -11.77
N SER A 71 -7.53 31.57 -12.36
CA SER A 71 -7.58 31.91 -13.79
C SER A 71 -7.16 30.72 -14.66
N LEU A 72 -7.58 30.71 -15.93
CA LEU A 72 -7.15 29.69 -16.89
C LEU A 72 -5.62 29.71 -17.13
N GLU A 73 -4.97 30.87 -17.03
CA GLU A 73 -3.51 30.97 -17.16
C GLU A 73 -2.77 30.31 -15.98
N GLU A 74 -3.28 30.48 -14.76
CA GLU A 74 -2.76 29.79 -13.58
C GLU A 74 -3.02 28.28 -13.66
N ALA A 75 -4.21 27.90 -14.12
CA ALA A 75 -4.57 26.50 -14.33
C ALA A 75 -3.68 25.85 -15.38
N GLU A 76 -3.34 26.55 -16.48
CA GLU A 76 -2.41 26.05 -17.50
C GLU A 76 -1.02 25.76 -16.92
N LYS A 77 -0.47 26.68 -16.13
CA LYS A 77 0.84 26.50 -15.46
C LYS A 77 0.82 25.31 -14.51
N GLN A 78 -0.26 25.13 -13.73
CA GLN A 78 -0.37 24.00 -12.81
C GLN A 78 -0.62 22.68 -13.54
N ALA A 79 -1.42 22.67 -14.60
CA ALA A 79 -1.66 21.50 -15.42
C ALA A 79 -0.37 21.00 -16.09
N GLU A 80 0.48 21.91 -16.58
CA GLU A 80 1.79 21.57 -17.12
C GLU A 80 2.70 20.96 -16.05
N ASN A 81 2.78 21.58 -14.87
CA ASN A 81 3.60 21.06 -13.77
C ASN A 81 3.14 19.67 -13.32
N ASP A 82 1.83 19.47 -13.16
CA ASP A 82 1.24 18.17 -12.80
C ASP A 82 1.53 17.11 -13.86
N TYR A 83 1.45 17.48 -15.15
CA TYR A 83 1.77 16.60 -16.26
C TYR A 83 3.23 16.16 -16.22
N LEU A 84 4.17 17.12 -16.14
CA LEU A 84 5.61 16.83 -16.08
C LEU A 84 5.98 15.97 -14.87
N LEU A 85 5.40 16.27 -13.70
CA LEU A 85 5.59 15.48 -12.49
C LEU A 85 5.03 14.06 -12.65
N SER A 86 3.86 13.91 -13.28
CA SER A 86 3.25 12.60 -13.53
C SER A 86 4.09 11.75 -14.49
N VAL A 87 4.62 12.35 -15.56
CA VAL A 87 5.55 11.69 -16.49
C VAL A 87 6.82 11.26 -15.75
N SER A 88 7.43 12.15 -14.96
CA SER A 88 8.63 11.84 -14.17
C SER A 88 8.40 10.70 -13.19
N ASN A 89 7.30 10.74 -12.43
CA ASN A 89 6.91 9.69 -11.50
C ASN A 89 6.68 8.36 -12.24
N ALA A 90 6.02 8.36 -13.41
CA ALA A 90 5.81 7.15 -14.20
C ALA A 90 7.14 6.53 -14.63
N HIS A 91 8.12 7.35 -15.04
CA HIS A 91 9.47 6.87 -15.36
C HIS A 91 10.16 6.25 -14.13
N GLU A 92 10.11 6.91 -12.98
CA GLU A 92 10.72 6.37 -11.76
C GLU A 92 10.08 5.07 -11.31
N GLN A 93 8.76 4.99 -11.34
CA GLN A 93 8.01 3.78 -10.97
C GLN A 93 8.31 2.64 -11.94
N ARG A 94 8.41 2.92 -13.25
CA ARG A 94 8.83 1.93 -14.24
C ARG A 94 10.24 1.42 -13.98
N LYS A 95 11.18 2.32 -13.68
CA LYS A 95 12.55 1.95 -13.32
C LYS A 95 12.59 1.06 -12.09
N ARG A 96 11.91 1.44 -11.01
CA ARG A 96 11.81 0.65 -9.77
C ARG A 96 11.20 -0.74 -10.03
N ALA A 97 10.15 -0.81 -10.84
CA ALA A 97 9.51 -2.07 -11.20
C ALA A 97 10.44 -2.98 -12.01
N LEU A 98 11.24 -2.43 -12.93
CA LEU A 98 12.24 -3.19 -13.69
C LEU A 98 13.38 -3.69 -12.79
N GLU A 99 13.88 -2.85 -11.89
CA GLU A 99 14.92 -3.24 -10.91
C GLU A 99 14.41 -4.34 -9.96
N MET A 100 13.17 -4.21 -9.49
CA MET A 100 12.51 -5.23 -8.68
C MET A 100 12.35 -6.54 -9.44
N LYS A 101 11.89 -6.48 -10.68
CA LYS A 101 11.77 -7.65 -11.57
C LYS A 101 13.10 -8.36 -11.75
N ALA A 102 14.19 -7.62 -11.97
CA ALA A 102 15.52 -8.19 -12.12
C ALA A 102 15.99 -8.95 -10.86
N ARG A 103 15.70 -8.43 -9.65
CA ARG A 103 16.01 -9.14 -8.39
C ARG A 103 15.21 -10.43 -8.24
N TYR A 104 13.91 -10.39 -8.55
CA TYR A 104 13.07 -11.59 -8.55
C TYR A 104 13.55 -12.63 -9.56
N GLU A 105 13.85 -12.22 -10.80
CA GLU A 105 14.33 -13.10 -11.85
C GLU A 105 15.69 -13.73 -11.51
N LYS A 106 16.61 -12.96 -10.91
CA LYS A 106 17.88 -13.48 -10.38
C LYS A 106 17.64 -14.60 -9.38
N THR A 107 16.84 -14.33 -8.34
CA THR A 107 16.54 -15.31 -7.28
C THR A 107 15.83 -16.55 -7.85
N LEU A 108 14.89 -16.35 -8.77
CA LEU A 108 14.17 -17.43 -9.45
C LEU A 108 15.10 -18.33 -10.24
N ASN A 109 16.06 -17.78 -10.96
CA ASN A 109 17.06 -18.54 -11.69
C ASN A 109 17.93 -19.38 -10.75
N GLU A 110 18.34 -18.83 -9.61
CA GLU A 110 19.09 -19.55 -8.58
C GLU A 110 18.27 -20.71 -7.97
N VAL A 111 16.99 -20.49 -7.66
CA VAL A 111 16.09 -21.56 -7.17
C VAL A 111 15.84 -22.62 -8.24
N LYS A 112 15.68 -22.23 -9.51
CA LYS A 112 15.52 -23.18 -10.63
C LYS A 112 16.78 -24.04 -10.81
N ALA A 113 17.97 -23.47 -10.65
CA ALA A 113 19.26 -24.17 -10.74
C ALA A 113 19.56 -25.06 -9.52
N TRP A 114 18.91 -24.86 -8.38
CA TRP A 114 19.11 -25.67 -7.19
C TRP A 114 18.77 -27.14 -7.43
N SER A 115 19.74 -28.05 -7.23
CA SER A 115 19.52 -29.49 -7.29
C SER A 115 18.95 -29.98 -5.96
N ILE A 116 17.74 -30.54 -5.99
CA ILE A 116 17.07 -31.04 -4.78
C ILE A 116 17.82 -32.26 -4.21
N PRO A 117 18.02 -32.35 -2.89
CA PRO A 117 18.80 -33.44 -2.29
C PRO A 117 18.03 -34.76 -2.20
N SER A 118 16.69 -34.72 -2.17
CA SER A 118 15.81 -35.89 -2.19
C SER A 118 14.45 -35.53 -2.80
N SER A 119 13.63 -36.55 -3.12
CA SER A 119 12.26 -36.35 -3.61
C SER A 119 11.35 -35.60 -2.63
N GLU A 120 11.63 -35.67 -1.33
CA GLU A 120 10.88 -34.96 -0.28
C GLU A 120 10.99 -33.43 -0.40
N HIS A 121 12.01 -32.93 -1.10
CA HIS A 121 12.23 -31.49 -1.28
C HIS A 121 11.60 -30.93 -2.56
N LYS A 122 10.95 -31.79 -3.35
CA LYS A 122 10.32 -31.40 -4.62
C LYS A 122 9.23 -30.34 -4.40
N GLU A 123 8.34 -30.57 -3.43
CA GLU A 123 7.25 -29.64 -3.11
C GLU A 123 7.76 -28.29 -2.61
N LEU A 124 8.85 -28.29 -1.81
CA LEU A 124 9.50 -27.05 -1.37
C LEU A 124 10.04 -26.24 -2.55
N LYS A 125 10.70 -26.90 -3.51
CA LYS A 125 11.21 -26.24 -4.72
C LYS A 125 10.07 -25.66 -5.57
N GLU A 126 9.02 -26.44 -5.80
CA GLU A 126 7.85 -26.01 -6.57
C GLU A 126 7.14 -24.84 -5.89
N PHE A 127 7.00 -24.88 -4.57
CA PHE A 127 6.44 -23.78 -3.79
C PHE A 127 7.29 -22.51 -3.87
N ALA A 128 8.61 -22.62 -3.71
CA ALA A 128 9.51 -21.47 -3.81
C ALA A 128 9.46 -20.83 -5.22
N ILE A 129 9.46 -21.64 -6.27
CA ILE A 129 9.29 -21.15 -7.66
C ILE A 129 7.96 -20.44 -7.81
N LYS A 130 6.86 -21.04 -7.34
CA LYS A 130 5.52 -20.46 -7.41
C LYS A 130 5.44 -19.09 -6.71
N GLN A 131 6.01 -18.97 -5.51
CA GLN A 131 6.03 -17.70 -4.77
C GLN A 131 6.72 -16.57 -5.55
N LEU A 132 7.83 -16.88 -6.23
CA LEU A 132 8.57 -15.91 -7.05
C LEU A 132 7.82 -15.57 -8.33
N GLU A 133 7.27 -16.56 -9.04
CA GLU A 133 6.53 -16.34 -10.29
C GLU A 133 5.25 -15.52 -10.07
N GLU A 134 4.50 -15.82 -9.01
CA GLU A 134 3.33 -15.01 -8.61
C GLU A 134 3.74 -13.59 -8.20
N SER A 135 4.82 -13.43 -7.43
CA SER A 135 5.29 -12.10 -7.04
C SER A 135 5.76 -11.27 -8.25
N ILE A 136 6.44 -11.88 -9.23
CA ILE A 136 6.77 -11.20 -10.50
C ILE A 136 5.50 -10.74 -11.22
N GLN A 137 4.49 -11.61 -11.31
CA GLN A 137 3.24 -11.27 -12.00
C GLN A 137 2.53 -10.08 -11.34
N TRP A 138 2.45 -10.05 -10.02
CA TRP A 138 1.65 -9.07 -9.29
C TRP A 138 2.42 -7.81 -8.92
N ASP A 139 3.66 -7.93 -8.46
CA ASP A 139 4.45 -6.79 -7.97
C ASP A 139 5.18 -6.05 -9.11
N CYS A 140 5.50 -6.73 -10.22
CA CYS A 140 6.26 -6.16 -11.33
C CYS A 140 5.39 -5.84 -12.56
N ASN A 141 4.08 -5.61 -12.37
CA ASN A 141 3.18 -5.34 -13.46
C ASN A 141 3.40 -3.93 -14.06
N LEU A 142 4.12 -3.89 -15.18
CA LEU A 142 4.49 -2.65 -15.87
C LEU A 142 3.31 -1.88 -16.49
N LYS A 143 2.12 -2.50 -16.62
CA LYS A 143 0.94 -1.83 -17.22
C LYS A 143 0.52 -0.58 -16.46
N PHE A 144 0.81 -0.52 -15.15
CA PHE A 144 0.45 0.62 -14.30
C PHE A 144 1.54 1.69 -14.21
N CYS A 145 2.68 1.49 -14.89
CA CYS A 145 3.84 2.36 -14.83
C CYS A 145 4.27 2.79 -16.24
N ASP A 146 3.32 3.02 -17.15
CA ASP A 146 3.62 3.42 -18.52
C ASP A 146 3.63 4.95 -18.67
N PRO A 147 4.79 5.59 -18.90
CA PRO A 147 4.86 7.04 -19.09
C PRO A 147 4.04 7.52 -20.28
N ASP A 148 3.91 6.69 -21.32
CA ASP A 148 3.15 7.03 -22.53
C ASP A 148 1.63 7.05 -22.30
N SER A 149 1.16 6.51 -21.17
CA SER A 149 -0.25 6.56 -20.76
C SER A 149 -0.63 7.87 -20.05
N VAL A 150 0.33 8.72 -19.73
CA VAL A 150 0.08 10.01 -19.07
C VAL A 150 -0.44 11.01 -20.09
N VAL A 151 -1.66 11.51 -19.86
CA VAL A 151 -2.32 12.48 -20.74
C VAL A 151 -2.25 13.86 -20.11
N LYS A 152 -1.77 14.84 -20.88
CA LYS A 152 -1.87 16.26 -20.51
C LYS A 152 -3.31 16.73 -20.72
N LEU A 153 -3.92 17.22 -19.65
CA LEU A 153 -5.27 17.79 -19.69
C LEU A 153 -5.24 19.24 -20.19
N SER A 154 -6.35 19.70 -20.77
CA SER A 154 -6.53 21.14 -20.97
C SER A 154 -6.63 21.86 -19.62
N PRO A 155 -6.37 23.18 -19.55
CA PRO A 155 -6.54 23.95 -18.32
C PRO A 155 -7.95 23.81 -17.72
N GLU A 156 -8.99 23.81 -18.56
CA GLU A 156 -10.38 23.64 -18.17
C GLU A 156 -10.64 22.25 -17.59
N GLU A 157 -10.23 21.19 -18.31
CA GLU A 157 -10.39 19.80 -17.86
C GLU A 157 -9.64 19.53 -16.55
N TRP A 158 -8.43 20.08 -16.43
CA TRP A 158 -7.64 19.99 -15.20
C TRP A 158 -8.36 20.66 -14.04
N LEU A 159 -8.88 21.87 -14.24
CA LEU A 159 -9.56 22.63 -13.19
C LEU A 159 -10.86 21.96 -12.76
N GLU A 160 -11.68 21.51 -13.71
CA GLU A 160 -12.90 20.75 -13.44
C GLU A 160 -12.59 19.48 -12.63
N ARG A 161 -11.54 18.75 -13.01
CA ARG A 161 -11.11 17.53 -12.30
C ARG A 161 -10.66 17.82 -10.87
N LYS A 162 -9.93 18.93 -10.63
CA LYS A 162 -9.49 19.31 -9.28
C LYS A 162 -10.67 19.73 -8.40
N ILE A 163 -11.60 20.53 -8.95
CA ILE A 163 -12.84 20.92 -8.27
C ILE A 163 -13.65 19.68 -7.88
N ALA A 164 -13.90 18.78 -8.83
CA ALA A 164 -14.65 17.55 -8.58
C ALA A 164 -13.96 16.64 -7.54
N MET A 165 -12.62 16.60 -7.54
CA MET A 165 -11.85 15.86 -6.54
C MET A 165 -12.06 16.43 -5.13
N CYS A 166 -11.90 17.75 -4.95
CA CYS A 166 -12.12 18.39 -3.65
C CYS A 166 -13.56 18.17 -3.15
N GLU A 167 -14.57 18.33 -4.02
CA GLU A 167 -15.97 18.09 -3.65
C GLU A 167 -16.21 16.65 -3.20
N LYS A 168 -15.62 15.67 -3.91
CA LYS A 168 -15.69 14.26 -3.54
C LYS A 168 -14.97 13.98 -2.22
N ASN A 169 -13.80 14.54 -2.00
CA ASN A 169 -13.02 14.35 -0.78
C ASN A 169 -13.72 14.97 0.44
N ILE A 170 -14.25 16.18 0.31
CA ILE A 170 -15.05 16.83 1.37
C ILE A 170 -16.22 15.94 1.77
N LYS A 171 -16.96 15.42 0.79
CA LYS A 171 -18.08 14.50 1.04
C LYS A 171 -17.60 13.23 1.77
N TYR A 172 -16.55 12.59 1.25
CA TYR A 172 -15.98 11.38 1.83
C TYR A 172 -15.53 11.59 3.28
N HIS A 173 -14.78 12.67 3.56
CA HIS A 173 -14.27 12.94 4.89
C HIS A 173 -15.36 13.33 5.89
N ARG A 174 -16.44 13.98 5.44
CA ARG A 174 -17.62 14.21 6.29
C ARG A 174 -18.27 12.89 6.70
N GLU A 175 -18.51 12.01 5.73
CA GLU A 175 -19.10 10.69 6.00
C GLU A 175 -18.21 9.82 6.91
N GLU A 176 -16.89 9.80 6.70
CA GLU A 176 -15.98 9.03 7.54
C GLU A 176 -15.81 9.63 8.94
N HIS A 177 -15.87 10.96 9.09
CA HIS A 177 -15.85 11.59 10.40
C HIS A 177 -17.09 11.20 11.23
N GLU A 178 -18.28 11.21 10.63
CA GLU A 178 -19.51 10.76 11.30
C GLU A 178 -19.41 9.29 11.73
N LYS A 179 -18.94 8.41 10.84
CA LYS A 179 -18.71 6.99 11.18
C LYS A 179 -17.66 6.82 12.28
N GLU A 180 -16.62 7.63 12.30
CA GLU A 180 -15.60 7.60 13.35
C GLU A 180 -16.20 7.97 14.71
N LEU A 181 -17.00 9.04 14.76
CA LEU A 181 -17.71 9.45 15.98
C LEU A 181 -18.62 8.33 16.51
N GLU A 182 -19.40 7.69 15.63
CA GLU A 182 -20.23 6.54 15.99
C GLU A 182 -19.41 5.37 16.54
N ARG A 183 -18.31 5.00 15.86
CA ARG A 183 -17.41 3.93 16.29
C ARG A 183 -16.78 4.23 17.64
N VAL A 184 -16.32 5.46 17.87
CA VAL A 184 -15.74 5.89 19.15
C VAL A 184 -16.78 5.81 20.26
N ASN A 185 -17.99 6.33 20.03
CA ASN A 185 -19.07 6.28 21.01
C ASN A 185 -19.46 4.83 21.38
N LEU A 186 -19.60 3.95 20.38
CA LEU A 186 -19.89 2.54 20.60
C LEU A 186 -18.79 1.82 21.39
N ARG A 187 -17.53 2.09 21.05
CA ARG A 187 -16.37 1.50 21.76
C ARG A 187 -16.26 2.02 23.19
N ASN A 188 -16.44 3.32 23.42
CA ASN A 188 -16.44 3.89 24.78
C ASN A 188 -17.58 3.33 25.63
N LYS A 189 -18.76 3.13 25.04
CA LYS A 189 -19.87 2.44 25.72
C LYS A 189 -19.49 1.02 26.12
N TRP A 190 -18.86 0.27 25.23
CA TRP A 190 -18.41 -1.09 25.51
C TRP A 190 -17.31 -1.14 26.58
N ILE A 191 -16.30 -0.26 26.51
CA ILE A 191 -15.23 -0.15 27.53
C ILE A 191 -15.83 0.12 28.90
N LYS A 192 -16.80 1.04 28.98
CA LYS A 192 -17.50 1.35 30.22
C LYS A 192 -18.27 0.14 30.76
N GLN A 193 -19.08 -0.51 29.92
CA GLN A 193 -19.83 -1.71 30.32
C GLN A 193 -18.92 -2.84 30.81
N LEU A 194 -17.77 -3.04 30.17
CA LEU A 194 -16.79 -4.03 30.60
C LEU A 194 -16.23 -3.70 31.98
N ARG A 195 -15.80 -2.45 32.21
CA ARG A 195 -15.27 -2.00 33.51
C ARG A 195 -16.32 -2.11 34.62
N ASP A 196 -17.53 -1.60 34.38
CA ASP A 196 -18.65 -1.70 35.32
C ASP A 196 -18.96 -3.16 35.71
N SER A 197 -18.72 -4.13 34.81
CA SER A 197 -18.96 -5.56 35.08
C SER A 197 -17.89 -6.23 35.95
N LEU A 198 -16.68 -5.64 36.03
CA LEU A 198 -15.54 -6.18 36.76
C LEU A 198 -15.37 -5.58 38.17
N GLU A 199 -16.13 -4.54 38.50
CA GLU A 199 -16.14 -3.90 39.83
C GLU A 199 -17.22 -4.48 40.78
N ASN A 200 -17.84 -5.62 40.41
CA ASN A 200 -18.78 -6.38 41.23
C ASN A 200 -18.14 -7.61 41.91
#